data_AF-A0A009GTG6-F1
#
_entry.id   AF-A0A009GTG6-F1
#
_cell.length_a   1.000
_cell.length_b   1.000
_cell.length_c   1.000
_cell.angle_alpha   90.00
_cell.angle_beta   90.00
_cell.angle_gamma   90.00
#
_symmetry.space_group_name_H-M   'P 1'
#
loop_
_entity.id
_entity.type
_entity.pdbx_description
1 polymer ?
#
loop_
_entity_poly.entity_id
_entity_poly.type
_entity_poly.pdbx_seq_one_letter_code
_entity_poly.pdbx_strand_id
1 'polypeptide(L)'
;MLRASDNIYFAPAIPYKKLQGAMSYLPQGIHPDEILMLIDDTVFGSAKAGLCVTATGLFYKESFGDEAVYLFKSIHHVEADIGVINHGIVLNRMETLTFNQLDKGTVRTLASFLNEVCQGQTETYQAPPQIDAELKVIVDLFAYFITFTVGQWNAQSKEALSSLFSKLNNQAVHQYVEQLMNQKPNFDYEELLHRFAELKDVLAYKLRTEMIEQLVYAMALGQVEQNQADLFMTHLCRVANVSKAVLPDLVKIIYQCLAEEIDQKKVSYLTKEQLQACKLLEIQSEVLCEQTLQAAYRKKMAEFHPDKYQNLPESVRQLIESQAQQLNEARTLLKSYLDNN
;
A
#
# COMPACT_ATOMS: atom_id res chain seq x y z
N MET A 1 38.52 8.02 13.90
CA MET A 1 38.07 7.30 15.11
C MET A 1 37.91 5.79 14.87
N LEU A 2 37.33 5.32 13.77
CA LEU A 2 37.19 3.87 13.50
C LEU A 2 38.51 3.07 13.48
N ARG A 3 39.60 3.66 13.00
CA ARG A 3 40.93 3.03 12.96
C ARG A 3 41.54 2.72 14.34
N ALA A 4 40.94 3.20 15.42
CA ALA A 4 41.39 2.92 16.79
C ALA A 4 40.72 1.69 17.41
N SER A 5 39.78 1.04 16.69
CA SER A 5 39.11 -0.17 17.16
C SER A 5 39.88 -1.42 16.73
N ASP A 6 40.16 -2.33 17.66
CA ASP A 6 40.96 -3.53 17.43
C ASP A 6 40.34 -4.54 16.45
N ASN A 7 39.03 -4.41 16.21
CA ASN A 7 38.23 -5.31 15.37
C ASN A 7 37.91 -4.73 13.99
N ILE A 8 38.38 -3.51 13.67
CA ILE A 8 38.18 -2.87 12.38
C ILE A 8 39.51 -2.68 11.65
N TYR A 9 39.61 -3.28 10.47
CA TYR A 9 40.79 -3.25 9.61
C TYR A 9 40.47 -2.46 8.35
N PHE A 10 41.47 -1.72 7.84
CA PHE A 10 41.33 -0.90 6.63
C PHE A 10 42.44 -1.24 5.64
N ALA A 11 42.11 -1.22 4.34
CA ALA A 11 43.11 -1.31 3.29
C ALA A 11 44.11 -0.14 3.37
N PRO A 12 45.39 -0.36 3.01
CA PRO A 12 45.99 -1.63 2.60
C PRO A 12 46.44 -2.53 3.78
N ALA A 13 46.19 -2.15 5.03
CA ALA A 13 46.73 -2.77 6.23
C ALA A 13 45.84 -3.90 6.81
N ILE A 14 45.08 -4.61 5.99
CA ILE A 14 44.24 -5.73 6.44
C ILE A 14 45.10 -7.00 6.53
N PRO A 15 45.18 -7.68 7.69
CA PRO A 15 45.97 -8.90 7.81
C PRO A 15 45.49 -10.00 6.87
N TYR A 16 46.42 -10.68 6.20
CA TYR A 16 46.10 -11.74 5.22
C TYR A 16 45.16 -12.82 5.76
N LYS A 17 45.35 -13.26 7.02
CA LYS A 17 44.47 -14.26 7.65
C LYS A 17 43.02 -13.77 7.80
N LYS A 18 42.81 -12.47 8.03
CA LYS A 18 41.48 -11.86 8.15
C LYS A 18 40.81 -11.77 6.78
N LEU A 19 41.56 -11.39 5.74
CA LEU A 19 41.08 -11.44 4.35
C LEU A 19 40.63 -12.85 3.98
N GLN A 20 41.45 -13.88 4.26
CA GLN A 20 41.08 -15.28 4.00
C GLN A 20 39.80 -15.71 4.74
N GLY A 21 39.59 -15.23 5.96
CA GLY A 21 38.35 -15.44 6.70
C GLY A 21 37.14 -14.80 5.98
N ALA A 22 37.28 -13.54 5.60
CA ALA A 22 36.25 -12.77 4.92
C ALA A 22 35.82 -13.38 3.58
N MET A 23 36.79 -13.87 2.81
CA MET A 23 36.55 -14.55 1.52
C MET A 23 35.63 -15.77 1.63
N SER A 24 35.41 -16.32 2.84
CA SER A 24 34.49 -17.44 3.04
C SER A 24 33.00 -17.07 2.94
N TYR A 25 32.66 -15.78 2.96
CA TYR A 25 31.27 -15.30 2.84
C TYR A 25 31.07 -14.24 1.76
N LEU A 26 32.14 -13.87 1.04
CA LEU A 26 32.02 -12.98 -0.09
C LEU A 26 31.56 -13.75 -1.34
N PRO A 27 30.69 -13.17 -2.18
CA PRO A 27 30.27 -13.78 -3.43
C PRO A 27 31.44 -14.12 -4.36
N GLN A 28 31.28 -15.17 -5.16
CA GLN A 28 32.26 -15.51 -6.20
C GLN A 28 32.40 -14.35 -7.18
N GLY A 29 33.60 -13.76 -7.24
CA GLY A 29 33.92 -12.65 -8.13
C GLY A 29 34.52 -11.43 -7.44
N ILE A 30 34.38 -11.29 -6.11
CA ILE A 30 35.05 -10.23 -5.34
C ILE A 30 36.50 -10.64 -5.06
N HIS A 31 37.48 -9.80 -5.44
CA HIS A 31 38.89 -10.03 -5.13
C HIS A 31 39.25 -9.47 -3.74
N PRO A 32 40.20 -10.08 -2.99
CA PRO A 32 40.66 -9.55 -1.69
C PRO A 32 41.10 -8.08 -1.72
N ASP A 33 41.65 -7.62 -2.85
CA ASP A 33 42.14 -6.25 -3.03
C ASP A 33 41.01 -5.21 -3.18
N GLU A 34 39.77 -5.66 -3.40
CA GLU A 34 38.59 -4.80 -3.45
C GLU A 34 38.02 -4.49 -2.06
N ILE A 35 38.49 -5.19 -1.02
CA ILE A 35 38.06 -5.00 0.36
C ILE A 35 38.75 -3.75 0.92
N LEU A 36 37.98 -2.70 1.17
CA LEU A 36 38.45 -1.42 1.70
C LEU A 36 38.43 -1.38 3.23
N MET A 37 37.46 -2.07 3.84
CA MET A 37 37.30 -2.18 5.28
C MET A 37 36.74 -3.55 5.65
N LEU A 38 37.21 -4.09 6.78
CA LEU A 38 36.78 -5.35 7.34
C LEU A 38 36.53 -5.19 8.84
N ILE A 39 35.34 -5.59 9.29
CA ILE A 39 35.00 -5.75 10.69
C ILE A 39 34.98 -7.24 10.99
N ASP A 40 35.78 -7.67 11.96
CA ASP A 40 35.76 -9.04 12.45
C ASP A 40 34.83 -9.13 13.67
N ASP A 41 33.69 -9.81 13.51
CA ASP A 41 32.73 -10.04 14.59
C ASP A 41 32.88 -11.42 15.24
N THR A 42 33.98 -12.13 14.98
CA THR A 42 34.20 -13.46 15.56
C THR A 42 34.91 -13.41 16.91
N VAL A 43 34.51 -14.29 17.82
CA VAL A 43 35.11 -14.41 19.17
C VAL A 43 36.60 -14.75 19.13
N PHE A 44 37.02 -15.57 18.17
CA PHE A 44 38.41 -16.02 18.02
C PHE A 44 39.20 -15.27 16.94
N GLY A 45 38.65 -14.17 16.42
CA GLY A 45 39.36 -13.33 15.46
C GLY A 45 39.67 -14.01 14.12
N SER A 46 38.79 -14.88 13.64
CA SER A 46 38.92 -15.56 12.34
C SER A 46 38.39 -14.75 11.15
N ALA A 47 37.62 -13.68 11.38
CA ALA A 47 36.93 -12.88 10.37
C ALA A 47 36.00 -13.66 9.42
N LYS A 48 35.53 -14.84 9.84
CA LYS A 48 34.52 -15.62 9.09
C LYS A 48 33.08 -15.12 9.28
N ALA A 49 32.88 -14.15 10.16
CA ALA A 49 31.65 -13.41 10.39
C ALA A 49 31.99 -11.95 10.69
N GLY A 50 31.07 -11.05 10.38
CA GLY A 50 31.24 -9.60 10.48
C GLY A 50 30.87 -8.89 9.17
N LEU A 51 31.56 -7.78 8.88
CA LEU A 51 31.22 -6.87 7.79
C LEU A 51 32.42 -6.62 6.88
N CYS A 52 32.26 -6.83 5.58
CA CYS A 52 33.17 -6.35 4.54
C CYS A 52 32.58 -5.14 3.83
N VAL A 53 33.43 -4.17 3.52
CA VAL A 53 33.09 -3.00 2.72
C VAL A 53 33.99 -2.94 1.51
N THR A 54 33.40 -2.82 0.34
CA THR A 54 34.08 -2.60 -0.95
C THR A 54 33.71 -1.22 -1.50
N ALA A 55 34.14 -0.89 -2.71
CA ALA A 55 33.67 0.33 -3.39
C ALA A 55 32.17 0.28 -3.78
N THR A 56 31.58 -0.91 -3.89
CA THR A 56 30.21 -1.10 -4.44
C THR A 56 29.16 -1.35 -3.37
N GLY A 57 29.56 -1.88 -2.22
CA GLY A 57 28.62 -2.20 -1.15
C GLY A 57 29.22 -2.89 0.06
N LEU A 58 28.30 -3.27 0.93
CA LEU A 58 28.49 -3.99 2.18
C LEU A 58 28.18 -5.48 1.99
N PHE A 59 28.98 -6.33 2.60
CA PHE A 59 28.76 -7.78 2.67
C PHE A 59 28.83 -8.19 4.12
N TYR A 60 27.77 -8.77 4.63
CA TYR A 60 27.62 -9.06 6.04
C TYR A 60 27.33 -10.54 6.26
N LYS A 61 27.88 -11.09 7.34
CA LYS A 61 27.58 -12.45 7.77
C LYS A 61 27.51 -12.53 9.28
N GLU A 62 26.41 -13.07 9.79
CA GLU A 62 26.30 -13.44 11.19
C GLU A 62 27.08 -14.72 11.51
N SER A 63 27.49 -14.89 12.77
CA SER A 63 28.26 -16.07 13.19
C SER A 63 27.56 -17.41 12.89
N PHE A 64 26.23 -17.43 12.79
CA PHE A 64 25.42 -18.62 12.52
C PHE A 64 24.30 -18.38 11.49
N GLY A 65 24.35 -17.25 10.77
CA GLY A 65 23.32 -16.86 9.79
C GLY A 65 23.82 -16.91 8.36
N ASP A 66 22.91 -16.61 7.44
CA ASP A 66 23.19 -16.48 6.02
C ASP A 66 23.98 -15.19 5.72
N GLU A 67 24.73 -15.19 4.63
CA GLU A 67 25.36 -13.98 4.12
C GLU A 67 24.33 -13.02 3.49
N ALA A 68 24.52 -11.72 3.71
CA ALA A 68 23.70 -10.64 3.16
C ALA A 68 24.55 -9.64 2.38
N VAL A 69 24.00 -9.09 1.31
CA VAL A 69 24.68 -8.15 0.40
C VAL A 69 23.85 -6.88 0.26
N TYR A 70 24.46 -5.73 0.53
CA TYR A 70 23.81 -4.42 0.44
C TYR A 70 24.64 -3.47 -0.43
N LEU A 71 24.17 -3.18 -1.64
CA LEU A 71 24.83 -2.24 -2.54
C LEU A 71 24.65 -0.81 -2.05
N PHE A 72 25.70 0.03 -2.11
CA PHE A 72 25.63 1.41 -1.63
C PHE A 72 24.54 2.23 -2.33
N LYS A 73 24.31 1.99 -3.63
CA LYS A 73 23.21 2.59 -4.40
C LYS A 73 21.81 2.35 -3.81
N SER A 74 21.68 1.36 -2.93
CA SER A 74 20.43 0.96 -2.29
C SER A 74 20.40 1.32 -0.80
N ILE A 75 21.50 1.87 -0.25
CA ILE A 75 21.60 2.30 1.15
C ILE A 75 21.48 3.83 1.17
N HIS A 76 20.34 4.32 1.65
CA HIS A 76 20.05 5.75 1.73
C HIS A 76 20.35 6.30 3.13
N HIS A 77 20.21 5.44 4.15
CA HIS A 77 20.41 5.83 5.54
C HIS A 77 20.92 4.66 6.38
N VAL A 78 21.79 4.97 7.33
CA VAL A 78 22.35 4.03 8.30
C VAL A 78 22.16 4.60 9.71
N GLU A 79 21.42 3.92 10.56
CA GLU A 79 21.22 4.35 11.95
C GLU A 79 22.01 3.43 12.88
N ALA A 80 22.44 3.96 14.03
CA ALA A 80 23.00 3.12 15.09
C ALA A 80 21.85 2.61 15.96
N ASP A 81 21.66 1.29 16.00
CA ASP A 81 20.76 0.65 16.95
C ASP A 81 21.56 0.22 18.18
N ILE A 82 21.31 0.90 19.29
CA ILE A 82 22.06 0.73 20.55
C ILE A 82 21.11 0.19 21.61
N GLY A 83 20.80 -1.09 21.53
CA GLY A 83 20.04 -1.81 22.53
C GLY A 83 20.80 -2.03 23.84
N VAL A 84 20.09 -2.59 24.84
CA VAL A 84 20.69 -2.98 26.13
C VAL A 84 21.60 -4.20 25.96
N ILE A 85 21.22 -5.13 25.08
CA ILE A 85 21.89 -6.43 24.87
C ILE A 85 22.61 -6.45 23.51
N ASN A 86 21.91 -6.11 22.43
CA ASN A 86 22.45 -6.08 21.07
C ASN A 86 22.75 -4.65 20.66
N HIS A 87 23.79 -4.46 19.86
CA HIS A 87 24.07 -3.18 19.24
C HIS A 87 24.61 -3.41 17.83
N GLY A 88 24.18 -2.54 16.92
CA GLY A 88 24.26 -2.79 15.51
C GLY A 88 23.98 -1.54 14.70
N ILE A 89 23.92 -1.70 13.38
CA ILE A 89 23.45 -0.65 12.49
C ILE A 89 22.17 -1.10 11.81
N VAL A 90 21.29 -0.14 11.52
CA VAL A 90 20.06 -0.38 10.78
C VAL A 90 20.16 0.33 9.44
N LEU A 91 20.09 -0.45 8.36
CA LEU A 91 20.09 0.06 7.00
C LEU A 91 18.64 0.35 6.57
N ASN A 92 18.40 1.58 6.11
CA ASN A 92 17.09 2.07 5.63
C ASN A 92 15.92 1.81 6.60
N ARG A 93 16.17 1.68 7.91
CA ARG A 93 15.16 1.31 8.93
C ARG A 93 14.48 -0.05 8.73
N MET A 94 15.09 -0.95 7.96
CA MET A 94 14.54 -2.28 7.69
C MET A 94 15.49 -3.40 8.11
N GLU A 95 16.77 -3.26 7.80
CA GLU A 95 17.74 -4.35 7.90
C GLU A 95 18.71 -4.08 9.04
N THR A 96 18.74 -4.93 10.05
CA THR A 96 19.61 -4.77 11.22
C THR A 96 20.83 -5.66 11.10
N LEU A 97 22.02 -5.05 11.12
CA LEU A 97 23.30 -5.76 11.21
C LEU A 97 23.81 -5.63 12.64
N THR A 98 23.90 -6.76 13.34
CA THR A 98 24.29 -6.81 14.75
C THR A 98 25.78 -7.10 14.91
N PHE A 99 26.44 -6.42 15.84
CA PHE A 99 27.84 -6.66 16.14
C PHE A 99 28.00 -7.04 17.61
N ASN A 100 28.57 -8.21 17.86
CA ASN A 100 28.82 -8.71 19.22
C ASN A 100 30.14 -8.19 19.79
N GLN A 101 31.11 -7.89 18.90
CA GLN A 101 32.49 -7.60 19.27
C GLN A 101 32.86 -6.13 19.15
N LEU A 102 31.97 -5.30 18.61
CA LEU A 102 32.14 -3.86 18.65
C LEU A 102 31.67 -3.32 20.00
N ASP A 103 31.97 -2.05 20.27
CA ASP A 103 31.35 -1.31 21.37
C ASP A 103 30.35 -0.29 20.82
N LYS A 104 29.48 0.21 21.70
CA LYS A 104 28.42 1.18 21.35
C LYS A 104 28.96 2.47 20.72
N GLY A 105 30.13 2.95 21.14
CA GLY A 105 30.77 4.13 20.57
C GLY A 105 31.29 3.88 19.15
N THR A 106 31.91 2.72 18.95
CA THR A 106 32.37 2.27 17.62
C THR A 106 31.19 2.07 16.66
N VAL A 107 30.08 1.47 17.11
CA VAL A 107 28.87 1.32 16.28
C VAL A 107 28.27 2.67 15.85
N ARG A 108 28.20 3.66 16.74
CA ARG A 108 27.76 5.01 16.37
C ARG A 108 28.68 5.67 15.33
N THR A 109 29.99 5.47 15.51
CA THR A 109 30.99 5.99 14.58
C THR A 109 30.88 5.30 13.22
N LEU A 110 30.58 3.99 13.21
CA LEU A 110 30.39 3.19 12.01
C LEU A 110 29.15 3.65 11.23
N ALA A 111 28.01 3.84 11.91
CA ALA A 111 26.80 4.35 11.28
C ALA A 111 27.03 5.75 10.66
N SER A 112 27.72 6.63 11.37
CA SER A 112 28.06 7.97 10.88
C SER A 112 28.96 7.89 9.64
N PHE A 113 30.01 7.07 9.69
CA PHE A 113 30.92 6.84 8.56
C PHE A 113 30.19 6.28 7.34
N LEU A 114 29.34 5.27 7.52
CA LEU A 114 28.60 4.68 6.39
C LEU A 114 27.60 5.66 5.79
N ASN A 115 26.94 6.51 6.61
CA ASN A 115 26.13 7.60 6.08
C ASN A 115 26.94 8.57 5.22
N GLU A 116 28.14 8.99 5.68
CA GLU A 116 29.02 9.86 4.89
C GLU A 116 29.42 9.22 3.56
N VAL A 117 29.76 7.92 3.58
CA VAL A 117 30.11 7.15 2.37
C VAL A 117 28.92 7.06 1.40
N CYS A 118 27.71 6.85 1.91
CA CYS A 118 26.49 6.81 1.08
C CYS A 118 26.14 8.19 0.50
N GLN A 119 26.43 9.27 1.23
CA GLN A 119 26.19 10.65 0.77
C GLN A 119 27.22 11.15 -0.24
N GLY A 120 28.44 10.58 -0.27
CA GLY A 120 29.51 10.93 -1.20
C GLY A 120 29.29 10.48 -2.66
N GLN A 121 28.22 9.74 -2.96
CA GLN A 121 27.90 9.22 -4.30
C GLN A 121 26.61 9.78 -4.90
N THR A 122 26.01 10.82 -4.30
CA THR A 122 24.74 11.39 -4.78
C THR A 122 24.91 12.88 -5.05
N GLU A 123 24.70 13.28 -6.32
CA GLU A 123 24.37 14.66 -6.68
C GLU A 123 23.30 15.19 -5.71
N THR A 124 23.51 16.41 -5.19
CA THR A 124 22.68 17.14 -4.22
C THR A 124 21.28 16.56 -3.98
N TYR A 125 21.16 15.65 -3.00
CA TYR A 125 19.88 15.19 -2.48
C TYR A 125 19.57 15.96 -1.19
N GLN A 126 18.57 16.84 -1.24
CA GLN A 126 17.92 17.33 -0.02
C GLN A 126 17.20 16.12 0.62
N ALA A 127 17.43 15.88 1.91
CA ALA A 127 16.79 14.78 2.63
C ALA A 127 15.26 14.83 2.39
N PRO A 128 14.62 13.73 1.93
CA PRO A 128 13.18 13.70 1.83
C PRO A 128 12.62 13.99 3.24
N PRO A 129 11.64 14.88 3.37
CA PRO A 129 11.02 15.16 4.66
C PRO A 129 10.56 13.85 5.30
N GLN A 130 10.98 13.63 6.54
CA GLN A 130 10.74 12.38 7.25
C GLN A 130 9.30 12.37 7.77
N ILE A 131 8.54 11.30 7.47
CA ILE A 131 7.16 11.16 7.97
C ILE A 131 7.18 10.79 9.45
N ASP A 132 6.34 11.45 10.24
CA ASP A 132 6.13 11.12 11.65
C ASP A 132 5.62 9.67 11.77
N ALA A 133 6.10 8.92 12.77
CA ALA A 133 5.78 7.51 12.92
C ALA A 133 4.27 7.29 13.11
N GLU A 134 3.60 8.21 13.80
CA GLU A 134 2.15 8.22 14.00
C GLU A 134 1.42 8.40 12.66
N LEU A 135 1.81 9.39 11.87
CA LEU A 135 1.21 9.63 10.55
C LEU A 135 1.42 8.44 9.61
N LYS A 136 2.58 7.78 9.70
CA LYS A 136 2.85 6.56 8.94
C LYS A 136 1.86 5.44 9.28
N VAL A 137 1.58 5.20 10.57
CA VAL A 137 0.58 4.20 11.01
C VAL A 137 -0.80 4.53 10.43
N ILE A 138 -1.17 5.81 10.46
CA ILE A 138 -2.46 6.27 9.94
C ILE A 138 -2.54 5.98 8.44
N VAL A 139 -1.56 6.43 7.66
CA VAL A 139 -1.51 6.20 6.21
C VAL A 139 -1.55 4.71 5.89
N ASP A 140 -0.80 3.88 6.61
CA ASP A 140 -0.76 2.42 6.42
C ASP A 140 -2.15 1.78 6.64
N LEU A 141 -2.90 2.21 7.66
CA LEU A 141 -4.26 1.73 7.92
C LEU A 141 -5.25 2.13 6.81
N PHE A 142 -5.19 3.38 6.33
CA PHE A 142 -6.02 3.81 5.19
C PHE A 142 -5.69 3.00 3.94
N ALA A 143 -4.40 2.80 3.65
CA ALA A 143 -3.95 2.02 2.51
C ALA A 143 -4.43 0.56 2.59
N TYR A 144 -4.35 -0.06 3.77
CA TYR A 144 -4.86 -1.40 4.02
C TYR A 144 -6.35 -1.52 3.70
N PHE A 145 -7.18 -0.64 4.28
CA PHE A 145 -8.63 -0.74 4.08
C PHE A 145 -9.06 -0.40 2.65
N ILE A 146 -8.46 0.62 2.03
CA ILE A 146 -8.78 1.00 0.65
C ILE A 146 -8.40 -0.11 -0.34
N THR A 147 -7.35 -0.88 -0.05
CA THR A 147 -6.90 -1.98 -0.92
C THR A 147 -7.41 -3.35 -0.46
N PHE A 148 -8.28 -3.42 0.56
CA PHE A 148 -8.62 -4.64 1.27
C PHE A 148 -9.07 -5.79 0.36
N THR A 149 -10.07 -5.54 -0.49
CA THR A 149 -10.69 -6.59 -1.31
C THR A 149 -9.85 -6.96 -2.54
N VAL A 150 -9.21 -5.97 -3.15
CA VAL A 150 -8.46 -6.14 -4.41
C VAL A 150 -7.00 -6.58 -4.16
N GLY A 151 -6.45 -6.24 -3.00
CA GLY A 151 -5.06 -6.50 -2.62
C GLY A 151 -4.02 -5.76 -3.46
N GLN A 152 -4.44 -4.82 -4.31
CA GLN A 152 -3.60 -4.07 -5.25
C GLN A 152 -4.10 -2.63 -5.44
N TRP A 153 -3.21 -1.76 -5.88
CA TRP A 153 -3.56 -0.40 -6.29
C TRP A 153 -4.21 -0.39 -7.67
N ASN A 154 -5.35 0.30 -7.79
CA ASN A 154 -6.02 0.65 -9.04
C ASN A 154 -6.22 2.17 -9.11
N ALA A 155 -6.75 2.70 -10.21
CA ALA A 155 -6.92 4.14 -10.38
C ALA A 155 -7.77 4.76 -9.25
N GLN A 156 -8.86 4.10 -8.88
CA GLN A 156 -9.79 4.58 -7.85
C GLN A 156 -9.16 4.55 -6.44
N SER A 157 -8.43 3.50 -6.08
CA SER A 157 -7.77 3.42 -4.77
C SER A 157 -6.61 4.40 -4.63
N LYS A 158 -5.85 4.64 -5.71
CA LYS A 158 -4.80 5.67 -5.73
C LYS A 158 -5.38 7.07 -5.57
N GLU A 159 -6.45 7.38 -6.29
CA GLU A 159 -7.15 8.66 -6.16
C GLU A 159 -7.74 8.85 -4.76
N ALA A 160 -8.41 7.83 -4.23
CA ALA A 160 -8.97 7.84 -2.89
C ALA A 160 -7.91 8.19 -1.83
N LEU A 161 -6.81 7.43 -1.78
CA LEU A 161 -5.74 7.67 -0.80
C LEU A 161 -5.08 9.03 -0.99
N SER A 162 -4.77 9.41 -2.23
CA SER A 162 -4.16 10.72 -2.52
C SER A 162 -5.07 11.87 -2.08
N SER A 163 -6.38 11.78 -2.33
CA SER A 163 -7.35 12.81 -1.97
C SER A 163 -7.46 13.00 -0.45
N LEU A 164 -7.41 11.92 0.33
CA LEU A 164 -7.46 11.93 1.79
C LEU A 164 -6.31 12.74 2.39
N PHE A 165 -5.10 12.56 1.85
CA PHE A 165 -3.90 13.20 2.38
C PHE A 165 -3.50 14.49 1.65
N SER A 166 -4.10 14.80 0.50
CA SER A 166 -3.82 16.00 -0.31
C SER A 166 -3.89 17.32 0.47
N LYS A 167 -4.81 17.42 1.43
CA LYS A 167 -5.04 18.63 2.25
C LYS A 167 -3.99 18.82 3.35
N LEU A 168 -3.21 17.79 3.67
CA LEU A 168 -2.12 17.94 4.63
C LEU A 168 -0.98 18.69 3.97
N ASN A 169 -0.57 19.82 4.54
CA ASN A 169 0.62 20.54 4.10
C ASN A 169 1.89 19.88 4.63
N ASN A 170 2.06 18.58 4.35
CA ASN A 170 3.18 17.78 4.80
C ASN A 170 3.79 16.99 3.62
N GLN A 171 4.91 17.49 3.11
CA GLN A 171 5.63 16.90 1.99
C GLN A 171 6.13 15.46 2.27
N ALA A 172 6.43 15.11 3.53
CA ALA A 172 6.83 13.75 3.91
C ALA A 172 5.70 12.75 3.66
N VAL A 173 4.48 13.14 4.04
CA VAL A 173 3.29 12.31 3.87
C VAL A 173 3.01 12.11 2.39
N HIS A 174 3.10 13.16 1.58
CA HIS A 174 2.89 13.05 0.13
C HIS A 174 3.89 12.11 -0.54
N GLN A 175 5.17 12.22 -0.19
CA GLN A 175 6.21 11.32 -0.71
C GLN A 175 5.99 9.87 -0.26
N TYR A 176 5.59 9.65 1.00
CA TYR A 176 5.32 8.31 1.51
C TYR A 176 4.08 7.68 0.85
N VAL A 177 3.01 8.45 0.65
CA VAL A 177 1.80 8.02 -0.07
C VAL A 177 2.14 7.65 -1.50
N GLU A 178 2.95 8.47 -2.20
CA GLU A 178 3.41 8.17 -3.57
C GLU A 178 4.23 6.87 -3.63
N GLN A 179 5.15 6.69 -2.67
CA GLN A 179 5.95 5.47 -2.57
C GLN A 179 5.05 4.23 -2.36
N LEU A 180 4.09 4.29 -1.44
CA LEU A 180 3.15 3.19 -1.18
C LEU A 180 2.39 2.81 -2.45
N MET A 181 1.91 3.78 -3.22
CA MET A 181 1.16 3.56 -4.46
C MET A 181 1.98 2.94 -5.60
N ASN A 182 3.32 3.01 -5.49
CA ASN A 182 4.25 2.41 -6.45
C ASN A 182 4.76 1.03 -6.02
N GLN A 183 4.40 0.57 -4.82
CA GLN A 183 4.74 -0.74 -4.29
C GLN A 183 3.50 -1.64 -4.20
N LYS A 184 3.70 -2.95 -4.13
CA LYS A 184 2.60 -3.88 -3.88
C LYS A 184 2.15 -3.74 -2.42
N PRO A 185 0.85 -3.54 -2.14
CA PRO A 185 0.33 -3.56 -0.76
C PRO A 185 0.75 -4.86 -0.06
N ASN A 186 1.43 -4.72 1.07
CA ASN A 186 1.80 -5.82 1.94
C ASN A 186 1.68 -5.36 3.38
N PHE A 187 0.51 -5.60 3.96
CA PHE A 187 0.15 -5.11 5.28
C PHE A 187 -0.30 -6.28 6.15
N ASP A 188 0.23 -6.36 7.37
CA ASP A 188 -0.27 -7.25 8.41
C ASP A 188 -1.26 -6.47 9.29
N TYR A 189 -2.50 -6.91 9.31
CA TYR A 189 -3.55 -6.24 10.07
C TYR A 189 -3.34 -6.28 11.59
N GLU A 190 -2.80 -7.38 12.12
CA GLU A 190 -2.52 -7.48 13.56
C GLU A 190 -1.38 -6.53 13.94
N GLU A 191 -0.34 -6.46 13.13
CA GLU A 191 0.76 -5.51 13.32
C GLU A 191 0.26 -4.05 13.26
N LEU A 192 -0.60 -3.73 12.29
CA LEU A 192 -1.20 -2.40 12.17
C LEU A 192 -2.06 -2.05 13.39
N LEU A 193 -2.84 -2.99 13.92
CA LEU A 193 -3.61 -2.79 15.13
C LEU A 193 -2.72 -2.54 16.35
N HIS A 194 -1.62 -3.28 16.48
CA HIS A 194 -0.65 -3.06 17.56
C HIS A 194 -0.03 -1.67 17.47
N ARG A 195 0.46 -1.27 16.29
CA ARG A 195 1.01 0.08 16.08
C ARG A 195 -0.03 1.18 16.33
N PHE A 196 -1.29 0.94 16.00
CA PHE A 196 -2.37 1.88 16.26
C PHE A 196 -2.72 1.99 17.75
N ALA A 197 -2.62 0.89 18.51
CA ALA A 197 -2.83 0.88 19.96
C ALA A 197 -1.86 1.81 20.69
N GLU A 198 -0.61 1.91 20.22
CA GLU A 198 0.40 2.80 20.79
C GLU A 198 0.04 4.28 20.62
N LEU A 199 -0.79 4.63 19.62
CA LEU A 199 -1.23 6.01 19.41
C LEU A 199 -2.26 6.47 20.45
N LYS A 200 -2.78 5.57 21.30
CA LYS A 200 -3.83 5.89 22.27
C LYS A 200 -3.39 6.95 23.28
N ASP A 201 -2.10 7.01 23.59
CA ASP A 201 -1.49 7.91 24.57
C ASP A 201 -0.89 9.17 23.93
N VAL A 202 -0.74 9.15 22.60
CA VAL A 202 -0.20 10.26 21.81
C VAL A 202 -1.32 11.15 21.25
N LEU A 203 -2.39 10.54 20.75
CA LEU A 203 -3.49 11.24 20.10
C LEU A 203 -4.63 11.56 21.08
N ALA A 204 -5.14 12.79 21.00
CA ALA A 204 -6.31 13.21 21.75
C ALA A 204 -7.51 12.29 21.46
N TYR A 205 -8.36 12.06 22.47
CA TYR A 205 -9.55 11.21 22.33
C TYR A 205 -10.42 11.58 21.12
N LYS A 206 -10.70 12.88 20.93
CA LYS A 206 -11.48 13.39 19.81
C LYS A 206 -10.87 13.01 18.46
N LEU A 207 -9.56 13.16 18.31
CA LEU A 207 -8.87 12.85 17.06
C LEU A 207 -8.89 11.35 16.76
N ARG A 208 -8.77 10.49 17.78
CA ARG A 208 -8.93 9.04 17.61
C ARG A 208 -10.33 8.68 17.13
N THR A 209 -11.37 9.32 17.68
CA THR A 209 -12.75 9.12 17.23
C THR A 209 -12.94 9.53 15.76
N GLU A 210 -12.51 10.75 15.40
CA GLU A 210 -12.57 11.24 14.01
C GLU A 210 -11.80 10.34 13.05
N MET A 211 -10.64 9.82 13.47
CA MET A 211 -9.88 8.88 12.67
C MET A 211 -10.60 7.56 12.44
N ILE A 212 -11.26 7.00 13.46
CA ILE A 212 -12.05 5.77 13.30
C ILE A 212 -13.19 6.01 12.30
N GLU A 213 -13.86 7.17 12.36
CA GLU A 213 -14.89 7.53 11.37
C GLU A 213 -14.34 7.51 9.93
N GLN A 214 -13.17 8.13 9.72
CA GLN A 214 -12.54 8.16 8.41
C GLN A 214 -12.05 6.77 7.96
N LEU A 215 -11.59 5.92 8.88
CA LEU A 215 -11.23 4.54 8.56
C LEU A 215 -12.44 3.69 8.15
N VAL A 216 -13.62 3.92 8.73
CA VAL A 216 -14.86 3.27 8.29
C VAL A 216 -15.23 3.71 6.87
N TYR A 217 -15.03 4.99 6.53
CA TYR A 217 -15.17 5.46 5.15
C TYR A 217 -14.18 4.78 4.20
N ALA A 218 -12.93 4.61 4.62
CA ALA A 218 -11.90 3.90 3.86
C ALA A 218 -12.27 2.42 3.61
N MET A 219 -12.87 1.74 4.60
CA MET A 219 -13.38 0.38 4.44
C MET A 219 -14.46 0.30 3.35
N ALA A 220 -15.39 1.26 3.33
CA ALA A 220 -16.44 1.29 2.31
C ALA A 220 -15.86 1.53 0.91
N LEU A 221 -14.88 2.44 0.77
CA LEU A 221 -14.16 2.64 -0.50
C LEU A 221 -13.41 1.39 -0.96
N GLY A 222 -12.82 0.64 -0.03
CA GLY A 222 -12.18 -0.64 -0.30
C GLY A 222 -13.13 -1.81 -0.51
N GLN A 223 -14.44 -1.55 -0.57
CA GLN A 223 -15.49 -2.55 -0.77
C GLN A 223 -15.50 -3.65 0.30
N VAL A 224 -15.07 -3.34 1.52
CA VAL A 224 -15.19 -4.25 2.66
C VAL A 224 -16.68 -4.50 2.90
N GLU A 225 -17.09 -5.74 3.21
CA GLU A 225 -18.49 -6.01 3.51
C GLU A 225 -18.93 -5.34 4.83
N GLN A 226 -20.18 -4.86 4.90
CA GLN A 226 -20.68 -4.11 6.06
C GLN A 226 -20.49 -4.86 7.39
N ASN A 227 -20.78 -6.16 7.44
CA ASN A 227 -20.59 -6.99 8.64
C ASN A 227 -19.11 -7.06 9.06
N GLN A 228 -18.20 -7.09 8.09
CA GLN A 228 -16.77 -7.14 8.34
C GLN A 228 -16.22 -5.78 8.77
N ALA A 229 -16.74 -4.69 8.20
CA ALA A 229 -16.44 -3.33 8.64
C ALA A 229 -16.87 -3.09 10.10
N ASP A 230 -18.00 -3.66 10.52
CA ASP A 230 -18.46 -3.62 11.92
C ASP A 230 -17.48 -4.33 12.89
N LEU A 231 -16.90 -5.45 12.46
CA LEU A 231 -15.86 -6.17 13.21
C LEU A 231 -14.57 -5.33 13.29
N PHE A 232 -14.11 -4.79 12.16
CA PHE A 232 -12.92 -3.93 12.13
C PHE A 232 -13.09 -2.67 12.99
N MET A 233 -14.24 -2.01 12.90
CA MET A 233 -14.57 -0.87 13.75
C MET A 233 -14.51 -1.25 15.24
N THR A 234 -15.00 -2.44 15.60
CA THR A 234 -14.95 -2.92 16.99
C THR A 234 -13.50 -3.12 17.45
N HIS A 235 -12.63 -3.68 16.62
CA HIS A 235 -11.19 -3.81 16.92
C HIS A 235 -10.51 -2.45 17.07
N LEU A 236 -10.74 -1.53 16.12
CA LEU A 236 -10.19 -0.17 16.14
C LEU A 236 -10.62 0.61 17.38
N CYS A 237 -11.91 0.60 17.71
CA CYS A 237 -12.43 1.22 18.93
C CYS A 237 -11.77 0.66 20.19
N ARG A 238 -11.60 -0.66 20.27
CA ARG A 238 -10.97 -1.32 21.41
C ARG A 238 -9.51 -0.89 21.57
N VAL A 239 -8.70 -0.95 20.52
CA VAL A 239 -7.26 -0.65 20.63
C VAL A 239 -7.00 0.85 20.79
N ALA A 240 -7.84 1.69 20.19
CA ALA A 240 -7.76 3.15 20.34
C ALA A 240 -8.41 3.65 21.63
N ASN A 241 -8.99 2.78 22.46
CA ASN A 241 -9.72 3.15 23.68
C ASN A 241 -10.84 4.18 23.42
N VAL A 242 -11.64 3.96 22.37
CA VAL A 242 -12.81 4.77 21.99
C VAL A 242 -14.08 3.95 22.24
N SER A 243 -15.05 4.53 22.93
CA SER A 243 -16.32 3.85 23.18
C SER A 243 -17.14 3.73 21.90
N LYS A 244 -17.58 2.52 21.54
CA LYS A 244 -18.48 2.33 20.37
C LYS A 244 -19.79 3.13 20.50
N ALA A 245 -20.21 3.45 21.73
CA ALA A 245 -21.43 4.24 21.98
C ALA A 245 -21.35 5.68 21.45
N VAL A 246 -20.14 6.23 21.23
CA VAL A 246 -19.99 7.57 20.62
C VAL A 246 -20.08 7.55 19.10
N LEU A 247 -20.13 6.37 18.48
CA LEU A 247 -20.23 6.16 17.03
C LEU A 247 -21.42 5.23 16.69
N PRO A 248 -22.65 5.55 17.14
CA PRO A 248 -23.80 4.68 16.93
C PRO A 248 -24.15 4.61 15.44
N ASP A 249 -24.42 3.40 14.95
CA ASP A 249 -24.83 3.14 13.57
C ASP A 249 -23.90 3.68 12.47
N LEU A 250 -22.67 4.08 12.81
CA LEU A 250 -21.73 4.74 11.90
C LEU A 250 -21.52 3.95 10.61
N VAL A 251 -21.18 2.66 10.74
CA VAL A 251 -20.95 1.76 9.59
C VAL A 251 -22.18 1.72 8.69
N LYS A 252 -23.36 1.55 9.28
CA LYS A 252 -24.63 1.53 8.54
C LYS A 252 -24.87 2.84 7.79
N ILE A 253 -24.69 3.99 8.45
CA ILE A 253 -24.90 5.31 7.86
C ILE A 253 -23.95 5.52 6.66
N ILE A 254 -22.65 5.30 6.85
CA ILE A 254 -21.64 5.51 5.80
C ILE A 254 -21.92 4.63 4.58
N TYR A 255 -22.24 3.36 4.80
CA TYR A 255 -22.49 2.41 3.72
C TYR A 255 -23.78 2.74 2.96
N GLN A 256 -24.82 3.21 3.66
CA GLN A 256 -26.05 3.68 3.02
C GLN A 256 -25.80 4.93 2.16
N CYS A 257 -25.10 5.93 2.68
CA CYS A 257 -24.80 7.15 1.93
C CYS A 257 -23.97 6.86 0.66
N LEU A 258 -22.97 5.99 0.75
CA LEU A 258 -22.15 5.65 -0.42
C LEU A 258 -22.91 4.82 -1.46
N ALA A 259 -23.83 3.95 -1.03
CA ALA A 259 -24.71 3.23 -1.95
C ALA A 259 -25.63 4.21 -2.71
N GLU A 260 -26.22 5.20 -2.02
CA GLU A 260 -27.05 6.23 -2.63
C GLU A 260 -26.27 7.13 -3.61
N GLU A 261 -25.00 7.45 -3.33
CA GLU A 261 -24.13 8.22 -4.24
C GLU A 261 -23.75 7.44 -5.51
N ILE A 262 -23.56 6.11 -5.41
CA ILE A 262 -23.31 5.25 -6.58
C ILE A 262 -24.56 5.19 -7.47
N ASP A 263 -25.74 5.09 -6.87
CA ASP A 263 -27.00 5.11 -7.61
C ASP A 263 -27.25 6.47 -8.28
N GLN A 264 -26.92 7.58 -7.63
CA GLN A 264 -26.99 8.92 -8.24
C GLN A 264 -25.95 9.13 -9.36
N LYS A 265 -24.73 8.60 -9.22
CA LYS A 265 -23.69 8.67 -10.26
C LYS A 265 -24.07 7.85 -11.50
N LYS A 266 -24.72 6.69 -11.35
CA LYS A 266 -25.25 5.92 -12.51
C LYS A 266 -26.22 6.73 -13.37
N VAL A 267 -27.00 7.62 -12.77
CA VAL A 267 -27.92 8.53 -13.51
C VAL A 267 -27.18 9.62 -14.28
N SER A 268 -26.00 10.04 -13.78
CA SER A 268 -25.18 11.12 -14.36
C SER A 268 -24.39 10.71 -15.61
N TYR A 269 -23.97 9.44 -15.73
CA TYR A 269 -23.11 8.97 -16.82
C TYR A 269 -23.83 8.45 -18.06
N LEU A 270 -25.16 8.28 -18.01
CA LEU A 270 -25.92 7.88 -19.18
C LEU A 270 -26.00 9.04 -20.17
N THR A 271 -25.53 8.80 -21.39
CA THR A 271 -25.72 9.70 -22.53
C THR A 271 -27.21 9.90 -22.81
N LYS A 272 -27.58 10.98 -23.52
CA LYS A 272 -28.97 11.25 -23.91
C LYS A 272 -29.63 10.07 -24.63
N GLU A 273 -28.86 9.36 -25.46
CA GLU A 273 -29.31 8.19 -26.21
C GLU A 273 -29.58 6.99 -25.28
N GLN A 274 -28.73 6.77 -24.27
CA GLN A 274 -28.93 5.71 -23.27
C GLN A 274 -30.11 6.03 -22.34
N LEU A 275 -30.29 7.29 -21.93
CA LEU A 275 -31.49 7.71 -21.18
C LEU A 275 -32.77 7.51 -22.00
N GLN A 276 -32.73 7.76 -23.30
CA GLN A 276 -33.85 7.50 -24.19
C GLN A 276 -34.12 6.00 -24.37
N ALA A 277 -33.08 5.18 -24.45
CA ALA A 277 -33.20 3.72 -24.46
C ALA A 277 -33.81 3.18 -23.14
N CYS A 278 -33.43 3.72 -21.98
CA CYS A 278 -34.06 3.39 -20.70
C CYS A 278 -35.55 3.74 -20.70
N LYS A 279 -35.92 4.93 -21.21
CA LYS A 279 -37.33 5.33 -21.35
C LYS A 279 -38.12 4.40 -22.27
N LEU A 280 -37.56 3.99 -23.40
CA LEU A 280 -38.20 3.06 -24.34
C LEU A 280 -38.49 1.70 -23.71
N LEU A 281 -37.58 1.21 -22.86
CA LEU A 281 -37.72 -0.06 -22.15
C LEU A 281 -38.41 0.07 -20.78
N GLU A 282 -38.85 1.29 -20.41
CA GLU A 282 -39.46 1.61 -19.11
C GLU A 282 -38.58 1.22 -17.91
N ILE A 283 -37.27 1.36 -18.08
CA ILE A 283 -36.28 1.11 -17.02
C ILE A 283 -35.93 2.44 -16.35
N GLN A 284 -36.01 2.47 -15.03
CA GLN A 284 -35.43 3.55 -14.24
C GLN A 284 -33.91 3.47 -14.28
N SER A 285 -33.23 4.58 -14.59
CA SER A 285 -31.77 4.64 -14.77
C SER A 285 -30.99 4.11 -13.57
N GLU A 286 -31.55 4.28 -12.38
CA GLU A 286 -30.98 3.93 -11.08
C GLU A 286 -30.89 2.40 -10.92
N VAL A 287 -31.85 1.66 -11.49
CA VAL A 287 -31.95 0.20 -11.37
C VAL A 287 -31.41 -0.53 -12.60
N LEU A 288 -30.73 0.17 -13.52
CA LEU A 288 -30.19 -0.43 -14.73
C LEU A 288 -29.06 -1.42 -14.39
N CYS A 289 -29.30 -2.71 -14.62
CA CYS A 289 -28.34 -3.80 -14.56
C CYS A 289 -28.74 -4.89 -15.57
N GLU A 290 -27.91 -5.92 -15.76
CA GLU A 290 -28.18 -6.96 -16.76
C GLU A 290 -29.52 -7.68 -16.52
N GLN A 291 -29.87 -7.92 -15.26
CA GLN A 291 -31.12 -8.58 -14.88
C GLN A 291 -32.35 -7.73 -15.20
N THR A 292 -32.34 -6.44 -14.83
CA THR A 292 -33.48 -5.53 -15.07
C THR A 292 -33.64 -5.25 -16.56
N LEU A 293 -32.53 -5.10 -17.31
CA LEU A 293 -32.53 -4.99 -18.77
C LEU A 293 -33.15 -6.21 -19.43
N GLN A 294 -32.74 -7.42 -19.03
CA GLN A 294 -33.27 -8.66 -19.62
C GLN A 294 -34.76 -8.85 -19.30
N ALA A 295 -35.19 -8.55 -18.07
CA ALA A 295 -36.58 -8.66 -17.67
C ALA A 295 -37.48 -7.66 -18.41
N ALA A 296 -37.09 -6.38 -18.46
CA ALA A 296 -37.84 -5.33 -19.14
C ALA A 296 -37.94 -5.59 -20.65
N TYR A 297 -36.84 -5.98 -21.28
CA TYR A 297 -36.83 -6.33 -22.70
C TYR A 297 -37.75 -7.52 -23.01
N ARG A 298 -37.70 -8.59 -22.22
CA ARG A 298 -38.60 -9.75 -22.39
C ARG A 298 -40.06 -9.34 -22.25
N LYS A 299 -40.39 -8.52 -21.26
CA LYS A 299 -41.74 -8.00 -21.03
C LYS A 299 -42.25 -7.21 -22.24
N LYS A 300 -41.44 -6.26 -22.74
CA LYS A 300 -41.79 -5.46 -23.91
C LYS A 300 -41.89 -6.31 -25.17
N MET A 301 -40.95 -7.21 -25.45
CA MET A 301 -41.03 -8.08 -26.64
C MET A 301 -42.24 -9.03 -26.64
N ALA A 302 -42.73 -9.44 -25.47
CA ALA A 302 -43.96 -10.23 -25.39
C ALA A 302 -45.20 -9.43 -25.87
N GLU A 303 -45.17 -8.10 -25.80
CA GLU A 303 -46.23 -7.21 -26.31
C GLU A 303 -46.18 -7.08 -27.84
N PHE A 304 -45.03 -7.30 -28.50
CA PHE A 304 -44.86 -7.11 -29.95
C PHE A 304 -44.64 -8.42 -30.72
N HIS A 305 -45.04 -9.57 -30.16
CA HIS A 305 -44.84 -10.86 -30.81
C HIS A 305 -45.62 -10.95 -32.15
N PRO A 306 -44.96 -11.31 -33.28
CA PRO A 306 -45.56 -11.27 -34.62
C PRO A 306 -46.90 -12.03 -34.74
N ASP A 307 -47.00 -13.17 -34.05
CA ASP A 307 -48.19 -14.03 -34.07
C ASP A 307 -49.45 -13.37 -33.51
N LYS A 308 -49.31 -12.33 -32.68
CA LYS A 308 -50.46 -11.62 -32.09
C LYS A 308 -51.14 -10.66 -33.07
N TYR A 309 -50.48 -10.33 -34.18
CA TYR A 309 -50.86 -9.20 -35.03
C TYR A 309 -50.95 -9.55 -36.52
N GLN A 310 -50.92 -10.83 -36.88
CA GLN A 310 -50.95 -11.29 -38.28
C GLN A 310 -52.19 -10.82 -39.06
N ASN A 311 -53.31 -10.60 -38.37
CA ASN A 311 -54.58 -10.19 -38.96
C ASN A 311 -54.76 -8.66 -39.09
N LEU A 312 -53.75 -7.86 -38.76
CA LEU A 312 -53.82 -6.39 -38.84
C LEU A 312 -53.45 -5.86 -40.24
N PRO A 313 -53.92 -4.65 -40.61
CA PRO A 313 -53.51 -4.00 -41.84
C PRO A 313 -51.99 -3.89 -41.96
N GLU A 314 -51.47 -3.96 -43.18
CA GLU A 314 -50.02 -3.98 -43.46
C GLU A 314 -49.29 -2.76 -42.87
N SER A 315 -49.89 -1.57 -42.95
CA SER A 315 -49.36 -0.34 -42.35
C SER A 315 -49.21 -0.44 -40.82
N VAL A 316 -50.08 -1.19 -40.15
CA VAL A 316 -50.03 -1.40 -38.69
C VAL A 316 -48.99 -2.46 -38.34
N ARG A 317 -48.85 -3.51 -39.15
CA ARG A 317 -47.80 -4.53 -38.98
C ARG A 317 -46.40 -3.93 -39.14
N GLN A 318 -46.18 -3.08 -40.14
CA GLN A 318 -44.92 -2.36 -40.34
C GLN A 318 -44.60 -1.43 -39.15
N LEU A 319 -45.60 -0.77 -38.56
CA LEU A 319 -45.41 0.06 -37.37
C LEU A 319 -44.95 -0.78 -36.17
N ILE A 320 -45.57 -1.94 -35.96
CA ILE A 320 -45.25 -2.88 -34.88
C ILE A 320 -43.82 -3.43 -35.04
N GLU A 321 -43.44 -3.82 -36.26
CA GLU A 321 -42.08 -4.27 -36.57
C GLU A 321 -41.04 -3.16 -36.33
N SER A 322 -41.34 -1.93 -36.75
CA SER A 322 -40.47 -0.78 -36.49
C SER A 322 -40.29 -0.51 -34.99
N GLN A 323 -41.35 -0.61 -34.19
CA GLN A 323 -41.21 -0.49 -32.73
C GLN A 323 -40.41 -1.64 -32.11
N ALA A 324 -40.60 -2.87 -32.59
CA ALA A 324 -39.82 -4.01 -32.11
C ALA A 324 -38.31 -3.83 -32.41
N GLN A 325 -37.99 -3.26 -33.58
CA GLN A 325 -36.62 -2.94 -33.95
C GLN A 325 -36.02 -1.85 -33.05
N GLN A 326 -36.77 -0.78 -32.74
CA GLN A 326 -36.32 0.26 -31.80
C GLN A 326 -36.01 -0.31 -30.40
N LEU A 327 -36.80 -1.28 -29.94
CA LEU A 327 -36.57 -1.96 -28.66
C LEU A 327 -35.30 -2.84 -28.69
N ASN A 328 -34.99 -3.47 -29.83
CA ASN A 328 -33.75 -4.22 -30.03
C ASN A 328 -32.51 -3.32 -30.04
N GLU A 329 -32.60 -2.16 -30.70
CA GLU A 329 -31.54 -1.15 -30.74
C GLU A 329 -31.30 -0.57 -29.34
N ALA A 330 -32.37 -0.20 -28.63
CA ALA A 330 -32.30 0.26 -27.24
C ALA A 330 -31.63 -0.76 -26.31
N ARG A 331 -32.00 -2.04 -26.43
CA ARG A 331 -31.35 -3.12 -25.66
C ARG A 331 -29.87 -3.25 -25.99
N THR A 332 -29.52 -3.24 -27.27
CA THR A 332 -28.12 -3.39 -27.73
C THR A 332 -27.26 -2.26 -27.18
N LEU A 333 -27.77 -1.02 -27.25
CA LEU A 333 -27.08 0.16 -26.72
C LEU A 333 -26.84 0.06 -25.20
N LEU A 334 -27.88 -0.29 -24.43
CA LEU A 334 -27.76 -0.42 -22.97
C LEU A 334 -26.90 -1.63 -22.57
N LYS A 335 -26.95 -2.72 -23.32
CA LYS A 335 -26.08 -3.88 -23.09
C LYS A 335 -24.62 -3.52 -23.35
N SER A 336 -24.33 -2.82 -24.43
CA SER A 336 -22.97 -2.33 -24.71
C SER A 336 -22.46 -1.37 -23.65
N TYR A 337 -23.33 -0.59 -22.99
CA TYR A 337 -22.93 0.24 -21.85
C TYR A 337 -22.56 -0.61 -20.63
N LEU A 338 -23.37 -1.61 -20.30
CA LEU A 338 -23.15 -2.53 -19.17
C LEU A 338 -21.94 -3.45 -19.37
N ASP A 339 -21.60 -3.82 -20.60
CA ASP A 339 -20.43 -4.67 -20.89
C ASP A 339 -19.11 -3.86 -20.80
N ASN A 340 -19.17 -2.53 -20.86
CA ASN A 340 -17.99 -1.64 -20.87
C ASN A 340 -17.80 -0.83 -19.57
N ASN A 341 -18.66 -0.99 -18.55
CA ASN A 341 -18.59 -0.30 -17.24
C ASN A 341 -18.92 -1.27 -16.11
#